data_AF-A0AB39UZD3-F1
#
_entry.id   AF-A0AB39UZD3-F1
#
_cell.length_a   1.000
_cell.length_b   1.000
_cell.length_c   1.000
_cell.angle_alpha   90.00
_cell.angle_beta   90.00
_cell.angle_gamma   90.00
#
_symmetry.space_group_name_H-M   'P 1'
#
loop_
_entity.id
_entity.type
_entity.pdbx_description
1 polymer ?
#
loop_
_entity_poly.entity_id
_entity_poly.type
_entity_poly.pdbx_seq_one_letter_code
_entity_poly.pdbx_strand_id
1 'polypeptide(L)'
;MAAQVDQVAIEPASKGVPGTELDQALLEPAARPLPPSDLLQQVAEPAVRPDPPVRVDALNTESTARPDPPVALLATLIEMVWREPPPRGIFAFRHDWSQPWVERWEWKTQILRSRDGTESRIRLRRHPRRAVEMLVTAWDAGAIGLDAWLTAHQGREALFPFWPVARRVTAEAAAGGTTVQLDTVTDPLMRATQTETLDNWGQGPALILAPDGDVQQVTVTAFDTALNQASLDLPLARPVVAGSTFAPLVRGVVPDATTARRHCAAATSQPVEILLDERVWEWPFTPDLTLEGVPVIVDVEQWQPEPSIEYRARIERIDNRLGRPWIQRVDDRPSRILSRRWLAAGQAASDRLLGLFEYLAGRINPVWLPDEFTGLALAQAGGTGDDHLLLRRARLPWHWEEPGLGLLIRPTGQPPVAVHVSRLEAESETMARLLLADPLPVDVPAGTPVTPLHFVRLDQDRVEFTWHTDEVLEVAARFMTLARCHPYLRGGGDIPF
;
A
#
# COMPACT_ATOMS: atom_id res chain seq x y z
N MET A 1 68.15 17.85 -36.26
CA MET A 1 67.46 16.57 -36.07
C MET A 1 67.55 16.24 -34.60
N ALA A 2 66.46 16.37 -33.85
CA ALA A 2 66.40 16.13 -32.41
C ALA A 2 65.08 15.40 -32.12
N ALA A 3 65.07 14.49 -31.15
CA ALA A 3 63.88 13.71 -30.83
C ALA A 3 62.85 14.57 -30.08
N GLN A 4 61.60 14.49 -30.52
CA GLN A 4 60.45 15.00 -29.77
C GLN A 4 60.09 13.97 -28.69
N VAL A 5 59.83 14.43 -27.47
CA VAL A 5 59.50 13.58 -26.31
C VAL A 5 58.09 13.94 -25.87
N ASP A 6 57.10 13.18 -26.36
CA ASP A 6 55.67 13.49 -26.23
C ASP A 6 55.04 13.09 -24.88
N GLN A 7 55.84 12.64 -23.90
CA GLN A 7 55.39 12.38 -22.53
C GLN A 7 56.43 12.83 -21.50
N VAL A 8 55.94 13.52 -20.46
CA VAL A 8 56.67 13.78 -19.22
C VAL A 8 55.78 13.33 -18.06
N ALA A 9 56.04 12.12 -17.54
CA ALA A 9 55.44 11.67 -16.30
C ALA A 9 56.20 12.29 -15.11
N ILE A 10 55.46 12.76 -14.11
CA ILE A 10 56.01 13.28 -12.85
C ILE A 10 55.32 12.56 -11.70
N GLU A 11 56.03 11.64 -11.05
CA GLU A 11 55.54 10.89 -9.88
C GLU A 11 56.04 11.55 -8.57
N PRO A 12 55.17 12.23 -7.79
CA PRO A 12 55.51 12.66 -6.45
C PRO A 12 55.41 11.47 -5.46
N ALA A 13 56.52 10.74 -5.30
CA ALA A 13 56.58 9.54 -4.46
C ALA A 13 56.68 9.84 -2.94
N SER A 14 55.61 10.35 -2.32
CA SER A 14 55.47 10.44 -0.85
C SER A 14 54.86 9.15 -0.27
N LYS A 15 55.71 8.28 0.28
CA LYS A 15 55.23 7.12 1.06
C LYS A 15 54.85 7.55 2.48
N GLY A 16 53.56 7.46 2.81
CA GLY A 16 53.11 7.50 4.20
C GLY A 16 53.67 6.33 5.01
N VAL A 17 53.94 6.55 6.29
CA VAL A 17 54.35 5.51 7.24
C VAL A 17 53.10 5.07 8.03
N PRO A 18 52.85 3.76 8.22
CA PRO A 18 51.72 3.31 9.01
C PRO A 18 51.80 3.82 10.46
N GLY A 19 50.74 4.49 10.94
CA GLY A 19 50.61 4.93 12.33
C GLY A 19 50.87 6.42 12.60
N THR A 20 51.05 7.27 11.59
CA THR A 20 51.05 8.74 11.76
C THR A 20 49.70 9.35 11.42
N GLU A 21 49.09 10.06 12.36
CA GLU A 21 48.03 11.04 12.06
C GLU A 21 48.62 12.18 11.21
N LEU A 22 47.84 12.68 10.24
CA LEU A 22 48.23 13.74 9.32
C LEU A 22 47.28 14.94 9.51
N ASP A 23 47.59 15.80 10.48
CA ASP A 23 46.77 16.98 10.82
C ASP A 23 46.47 17.88 9.62
N GLN A 24 47.43 18.00 8.68
CA GLN A 24 47.26 18.73 7.42
C GLN A 24 48.06 18.09 6.28
N ALA A 25 47.47 18.08 5.08
CA ALA A 25 48.13 17.75 3.83
C ALA A 25 48.03 18.94 2.85
N LEU A 26 49.12 19.70 2.71
CA LEU A 26 49.23 20.79 1.74
C LEU A 26 49.73 20.26 0.39
N LEU A 27 48.88 20.35 -0.63
CA LEU A 27 49.23 20.08 -2.02
C LEU A 27 49.44 21.40 -2.77
N GLU A 28 50.69 21.85 -2.88
CA GLU A 28 51.06 22.98 -3.73
C GLU A 28 51.18 22.52 -5.21
N PRO A 29 50.31 22.96 -6.14
CA PRO A 29 50.56 22.79 -7.56
C PRO A 29 51.71 23.70 -7.98
N ALA A 30 52.88 23.12 -8.25
CA ALA A 30 54.11 23.86 -8.55
C ALA A 30 53.92 24.89 -9.67
N ALA A 31 53.97 26.18 -9.31
CA ALA A 31 53.60 27.28 -10.20
C ALA A 31 54.59 27.45 -11.35
N ARG A 32 54.27 26.88 -12.52
CA ARG A 32 54.96 27.12 -13.78
C ARG A 32 53.95 27.38 -14.90
N PRO A 33 53.94 28.56 -15.54
CA PRO A 33 53.03 28.82 -16.64
C PRO A 33 53.43 27.97 -17.85
N LEU A 34 52.60 26.98 -18.16
CA LEU A 34 52.71 26.22 -19.41
C LEU A 34 52.24 27.12 -20.58
N PRO A 35 52.88 27.02 -21.76
CA PRO A 35 52.41 27.72 -22.95
C PRO A 35 51.05 27.16 -23.41
N PRO A 36 50.20 27.97 -24.06
CA PRO A 36 48.91 27.51 -24.56
C PRO A 36 49.10 26.43 -25.63
N SER A 37 48.71 25.21 -25.30
CA SER A 37 48.72 24.04 -26.19
C SER A 37 47.53 23.15 -25.85
N ASP A 38 46.81 22.70 -26.87
CA ASP A 38 45.51 22.03 -26.71
C ASP A 38 45.64 20.59 -26.20
N LEU A 39 45.67 20.43 -24.88
CA LEU A 39 45.61 19.13 -24.20
C LEU A 39 44.16 18.78 -23.86
N LEU A 40 43.54 17.97 -24.73
CA LEU A 40 42.11 17.65 -24.71
C LEU A 40 41.68 16.60 -23.66
N GLN A 41 42.63 15.98 -22.94
CA GLN A 41 42.35 15.02 -21.88
C GLN A 41 43.50 14.95 -20.86
N GLN A 42 43.15 14.94 -19.58
CA GLN A 42 44.01 14.47 -18.50
C GLN A 42 43.23 13.40 -17.74
N VAL A 43 43.81 12.20 -17.64
CA VAL A 43 43.24 11.07 -16.90
C VAL A 43 44.21 10.75 -15.77
N ALA A 44 43.70 10.74 -14.53
CA ALA A 44 44.44 10.35 -13.35
C ALA A 44 43.73 9.15 -12.72
N GLU A 45 44.31 7.95 -12.86
CA GLU A 45 43.81 6.73 -12.22
C GLU A 45 44.55 6.50 -10.90
N PRO A 46 43.90 6.66 -9.73
CA PRO A 46 44.52 6.32 -8.45
C PRO A 46 44.55 4.79 -8.28
N ALA A 47 45.72 4.18 -8.54
CA ALA A 47 45.95 2.74 -8.36
C ALA A 47 46.06 2.36 -6.86
N VAL A 48 44.94 2.46 -6.13
CA VAL A 48 44.85 2.26 -4.68
C VAL A 48 44.25 0.89 -4.36
N ARG A 49 44.97 0.10 -3.54
CA ARG A 49 44.43 -1.10 -2.89
C ARG A 49 43.51 -0.70 -1.72
N PRO A 50 42.50 -1.51 -1.38
CA PRO A 50 41.68 -1.25 -0.20
C PRO A 50 42.49 -1.45 1.09
N ASP A 51 42.75 -0.35 1.76
CA ASP A 51 43.25 -0.25 3.15
C ASP A 51 42.29 0.68 3.93
N PRO A 52 42.30 0.68 5.29
CA PRO A 52 41.19 1.19 6.09
C PRO A 52 40.91 2.71 5.95
N PRO A 53 39.67 3.16 6.25
CA PRO A 53 39.22 4.52 5.97
C PRO A 53 40.04 5.58 6.74
N VAL A 54 40.67 6.48 5.98
CA VAL A 54 41.35 7.66 6.51
C VAL A 54 40.30 8.72 6.84
N ARG A 55 40.28 9.16 8.09
CA ARG A 55 39.50 10.32 8.53
C ARG A 55 40.26 11.60 8.18
N VAL A 56 39.56 12.58 7.59
CA VAL A 56 40.11 13.89 7.23
C VAL A 56 39.22 14.95 7.87
N ASP A 57 39.68 15.59 8.95
CA ASP A 57 38.84 16.54 9.70
C ASP A 57 38.79 17.96 9.08
N ALA A 58 39.61 18.27 8.06
CA ALA A 58 39.47 19.44 7.20
C ALA A 58 40.16 19.28 5.82
N LEU A 59 39.55 19.81 4.75
CA LEU A 59 40.16 19.96 3.44
C LEU A 59 39.98 21.41 2.94
N ASN A 60 41.07 22.16 2.82
CA ASN A 60 41.08 23.51 2.26
C ASN A 60 41.67 23.51 0.85
N THR A 61 40.93 24.01 -0.14
CA THR A 61 41.41 24.21 -1.52
C THR A 61 41.24 25.67 -1.94
N GLU A 62 42.33 26.44 -1.96
CA GLU A 62 42.33 27.77 -2.57
C GLU A 62 42.59 27.68 -4.07
N SER A 63 41.75 28.34 -4.88
CA SER A 63 41.98 28.53 -6.32
C SER A 63 42.27 30.01 -6.59
N THR A 64 43.54 30.35 -6.80
CA THR A 64 43.99 31.71 -7.06
C THR A 64 43.89 32.11 -8.54
N ALA A 65 43.28 31.29 -9.40
CA ALA A 65 43.44 31.38 -10.86
C ALA A 65 42.18 31.16 -11.73
N ARG A 66 40.95 31.36 -11.22
CA ARG A 66 39.72 31.70 -12.01
C ARG A 66 38.52 32.00 -11.08
N PRO A 67 37.52 32.79 -11.52
CA PRO A 67 36.32 33.07 -10.73
C PRO A 67 35.33 31.90 -10.69
N ASP A 68 35.35 31.01 -11.70
CA ASP A 68 34.48 29.84 -11.79
C ASP A 68 35.26 28.56 -11.42
N PRO A 69 34.84 27.79 -10.40
CA PRO A 69 35.43 26.48 -10.12
C PRO A 69 35.01 25.47 -11.21
N PRO A 70 35.95 24.65 -11.73
CA PRO A 70 35.61 23.64 -12.74
C PRO A 70 34.66 22.59 -12.14
N VAL A 71 33.65 22.19 -12.91
CA VAL A 71 32.53 21.31 -12.46
C VAL A 71 32.99 19.99 -11.82
N ALA A 72 34.18 19.48 -12.17
CA ALA A 72 34.78 18.31 -11.53
C ALA A 72 35.05 18.46 -10.02
N LEU A 73 35.33 19.68 -9.53
CA LEU A 73 35.53 19.95 -8.11
C LEU A 73 34.22 19.81 -7.31
N LEU A 74 33.09 20.21 -7.90
CA LEU A 74 31.77 20.02 -7.32
C LEU A 74 31.40 18.53 -7.19
N ALA A 75 31.71 17.71 -8.20
CA ALA A 75 31.47 16.27 -8.14
C ALA A 75 32.23 15.59 -6.98
N THR A 76 33.45 16.04 -6.67
CA THR A 76 34.25 15.47 -5.56
C THR A 76 33.82 16.04 -4.20
N LEU A 77 33.50 17.33 -4.11
CA LEU A 77 32.99 17.94 -2.88
C LEU A 77 31.64 17.36 -2.44
N ILE A 78 30.82 16.86 -3.38
CA ILE A 78 29.56 16.20 -3.07
C ILE A 78 29.74 14.86 -2.32
N GLU A 79 30.92 14.21 -2.35
CA GLU A 79 31.18 13.07 -1.44
C GLU A 79 31.59 13.49 -0.02
N MET A 80 32.21 14.67 0.16
CA MET A 80 32.77 15.09 1.46
C MET A 80 31.82 15.87 2.39
N VAL A 81 30.71 16.40 1.89
CA VAL A 81 29.76 17.22 2.69
C VAL A 81 28.71 16.38 3.45
N TRP A 82 28.78 15.05 3.37
CA TRP A 82 27.76 14.15 3.94
C TRP A 82 28.09 13.64 5.34
N ARG A 83 27.14 13.83 6.28
CA ARG A 83 26.80 12.75 7.23
C ARG A 83 26.49 11.52 6.37
N GLU A 84 27.26 10.45 6.50
CA GLU A 84 27.30 9.24 5.63
C GLU A 84 26.12 9.12 4.64
N PRO A 85 26.36 9.22 3.31
CA PRO A 85 25.27 9.10 2.34
C PRO A 85 24.59 7.73 2.50
N PRO A 86 23.25 7.65 2.32
CA PRO A 86 22.50 6.43 2.62
C PRO A 86 23.09 5.24 1.85
N PRO A 87 23.18 4.04 2.46
CA PRO A 87 23.81 2.88 1.84
C PRO A 87 23.31 2.66 0.41
N ARG A 88 24.23 2.36 -0.51
CA ARG A 88 23.96 2.30 -1.97
C ARG A 88 22.67 1.50 -2.24
N GLY A 89 21.63 2.19 -2.73
CA GLY A 89 20.31 1.62 -2.94
C GLY A 89 19.27 1.79 -1.81
N ILE A 90 19.42 2.72 -0.85
CA ILE A 90 18.37 3.02 0.16
C ILE A 90 17.82 4.43 0.02
N PHE A 91 16.50 4.57 -0.09
CA PHE A 91 15.77 5.84 -0.16
C PHE A 91 15.46 6.39 1.23
N ALA A 92 16.44 7.00 1.90
CA ALA A 92 16.34 7.40 3.31
C ALA A 92 15.55 8.72 3.55
N PHE A 93 14.48 8.98 2.78
CA PHE A 93 13.67 10.21 2.86
C PHE A 93 12.27 9.95 3.43
N ARG A 94 11.77 10.88 4.24
CA ARG A 94 10.46 10.79 4.91
C ARG A 94 9.31 11.25 4.00
N HIS A 95 8.16 10.57 4.09
CA HIS A 95 6.91 11.06 3.50
C HIS A 95 6.42 12.33 4.19
N ASP A 96 6.04 13.32 3.39
CA ASP A 96 5.41 14.56 3.80
C ASP A 96 3.88 14.39 3.80
N TRP A 97 3.34 14.11 4.99
CA TRP A 97 1.90 13.93 5.26
C TRP A 97 1.03 15.17 4.99
N SER A 98 1.57 16.29 4.49
CA SER A 98 0.76 17.35 3.90
C SER A 98 0.08 16.93 2.59
N GLN A 99 0.50 15.81 1.98
CA GLN A 99 -0.25 15.05 0.98
C GLN A 99 -0.44 13.60 1.45
N PRO A 100 -1.50 12.90 1.02
CA PRO A 100 -1.68 11.49 1.35
C PRO A 100 -0.59 10.62 0.70
N TRP A 101 -0.25 9.52 1.35
CA TRP A 101 0.48 8.41 0.72
C TRP A 101 -0.55 7.56 -0.03
N VAL A 102 -0.42 7.43 -1.34
CA VAL A 102 -1.41 6.73 -2.19
C VAL A 102 -0.82 5.42 -2.67
N GLU A 103 -1.39 4.30 -2.24
CA GLU A 103 -1.02 2.97 -2.71
C GLU A 103 -2.05 2.44 -3.72
N ARG A 104 -1.56 1.80 -4.79
CA ARG A 104 -2.35 1.33 -5.93
C ARG A 104 -2.12 -0.15 -6.13
N TRP A 105 -3.18 -0.95 -5.98
CA TRP A 105 -3.13 -2.40 -6.19
C TRP A 105 -3.82 -2.77 -7.50
N GLU A 106 -3.10 -3.45 -8.40
CA GLU A 106 -3.60 -3.93 -9.70
C GLU A 106 -3.52 -5.46 -9.76
N TRP A 107 -4.63 -6.15 -9.49
CA TRP A 107 -4.79 -7.56 -9.86
C TRP A 107 -4.98 -7.68 -11.37
N LYS A 108 -5.08 -8.91 -11.88
CA LYS A 108 -5.46 -9.15 -13.28
C LYS A 108 -6.43 -10.31 -13.32
N THR A 109 -7.63 -10.08 -13.84
CA THR A 109 -8.69 -11.08 -13.89
C THR A 109 -9.34 -11.14 -15.26
N GLN A 110 -9.90 -12.30 -15.59
CA GLN A 110 -10.72 -12.51 -16.77
C GLN A 110 -12.10 -13.01 -16.33
N ILE A 111 -13.14 -12.31 -16.75
CA ILE A 111 -14.54 -12.59 -16.40
C ILE A 111 -15.28 -12.92 -17.70
N LEU A 112 -15.82 -14.13 -17.79
CA LEU A 112 -16.64 -14.60 -18.90
C LEU A 112 -18.09 -14.70 -18.42
N ARG A 113 -18.97 -13.81 -18.90
CA ARG A 113 -20.36 -13.70 -18.44
C ARG A 113 -21.37 -14.17 -19.49
N SER A 114 -22.24 -15.09 -19.05
CA SER A 114 -23.36 -15.67 -19.82
C SER A 114 -24.54 -14.68 -19.96
N ARG A 115 -25.59 -15.09 -20.68
CA ARG A 115 -26.85 -14.31 -20.85
C ARG A 115 -27.71 -14.31 -19.58
N ASP A 116 -27.76 -15.44 -18.87
CA ASP A 116 -28.40 -15.58 -17.55
C ASP A 116 -27.72 -14.77 -16.43
N GLY A 117 -26.56 -14.16 -16.72
CA GLY A 117 -25.77 -13.38 -15.78
C GLY A 117 -24.77 -14.20 -14.95
N THR A 118 -24.68 -15.52 -15.14
CA THR A 118 -23.64 -16.35 -14.52
C THR A 118 -22.25 -16.00 -15.06
N GLU A 119 -21.21 -16.22 -14.24
CA GLU A 119 -19.83 -15.83 -14.55
C GLU A 119 -18.85 -16.99 -14.30
N SER A 120 -17.98 -17.25 -15.28
CA SER A 120 -16.71 -17.94 -15.05
C SER A 120 -15.60 -16.90 -14.85
N ARG A 121 -14.71 -17.14 -13.89
CA ARG A 121 -13.68 -16.17 -13.45
C ARG A 121 -12.31 -16.83 -13.37
N ILE A 122 -11.28 -16.14 -13.84
CA ILE A 122 -9.90 -16.63 -13.84
C ILE A 122 -8.99 -15.53 -13.28
N ARG A 123 -8.22 -15.88 -12.23
CA ARG A 123 -7.16 -15.03 -11.63
C ARG A 123 -5.88 -15.19 -12.46
N LEU A 124 -5.38 -14.12 -13.07
CA LEU A 124 -4.23 -14.12 -13.99
C LEU A 124 -2.93 -13.60 -13.34
N ARG A 125 -2.98 -13.05 -12.12
CA ARG A 125 -1.82 -12.77 -11.26
C ARG A 125 -2.06 -13.34 -9.86
N ARG A 126 -1.06 -14.00 -9.26
CA ARG A 126 -1.18 -14.50 -7.88
C ARG A 126 -1.30 -13.36 -6.87
N HIS A 127 -0.56 -12.27 -7.04
CA HIS A 127 -0.60 -11.08 -6.17
C HIS A 127 -0.97 -9.84 -7.01
N PRO A 128 -1.48 -8.75 -6.40
CA PRO A 128 -1.60 -7.47 -7.11
C PRO A 128 -0.21 -6.92 -7.42
N ARG A 129 -0.09 -6.19 -8.54
CA ARG A 129 1.04 -5.25 -8.70
C ARG A 129 0.78 -4.05 -7.81
N ARG A 130 1.83 -3.57 -7.15
CA ARG A 130 1.72 -2.52 -6.14
C ARG A 130 2.58 -1.33 -6.58
N ALA A 131 1.96 -0.16 -6.67
CA ALA A 131 2.65 1.10 -6.88
C ALA A 131 2.29 2.04 -5.74
N VAL A 132 3.26 2.83 -5.29
CA VAL A 132 3.12 3.83 -4.22
C VAL A 132 3.44 5.19 -4.80
N GLU A 133 2.65 6.20 -4.44
CA GLU A 133 2.95 7.61 -4.66
C GLU A 133 3.12 8.27 -3.28
N MET A 134 4.31 8.83 -3.06
CA MET A 134 4.68 9.53 -1.84
C MET A 134 5.14 10.97 -2.17
N LEU A 135 4.95 11.91 -1.24
CA LEU A 135 5.56 13.23 -1.32
C LEU A 135 6.82 13.23 -0.45
N VAL A 136 7.95 13.67 -0.98
CA VAL A 136 9.12 14.03 -0.18
C VAL A 136 9.28 15.54 -0.21
N THR A 137 9.46 16.17 0.95
CA THR A 137 9.98 17.55 1.06
C THR A 137 11.30 17.51 1.81
N ALA A 138 12.32 18.17 1.26
CA ALA A 138 13.67 18.18 1.78
C ALA A 138 14.29 19.58 1.73
N TRP A 139 15.22 19.83 2.66
CA TRP A 139 15.89 21.12 2.88
C TRP A 139 17.41 20.98 2.87
N ASP A 140 18.10 22.01 2.37
CA ASP A 140 19.55 22.18 2.34
C ASP A 140 20.29 20.91 1.85
N ALA A 141 21.12 20.28 2.69
CA ALA A 141 21.83 19.05 2.33
C ALA A 141 20.88 17.91 1.93
N GLY A 142 19.69 17.82 2.53
CA GLY A 142 18.68 16.84 2.15
C GLY A 142 18.09 17.09 0.76
N ALA A 143 17.96 18.35 0.33
CA ALA A 143 17.51 18.69 -1.02
C ALA A 143 18.57 18.31 -2.08
N ILE A 144 19.85 18.55 -1.77
CA ILE A 144 20.99 18.11 -2.60
C ILE A 144 21.03 16.57 -2.66
N GLY A 145 20.80 15.90 -1.53
CA GLY A 145 20.78 14.44 -1.44
C GLY A 145 19.66 13.79 -2.24
N LEU A 146 18.46 14.37 -2.23
CA LEU A 146 17.34 13.86 -3.02
C LEU A 146 17.64 13.93 -4.53
N ASP A 147 18.15 15.07 -4.98
CA ASP A 147 18.57 15.34 -6.37
C ASP A 147 19.66 14.35 -6.84
N ALA A 148 20.72 14.18 -6.02
CA ALA A 148 21.79 13.22 -6.27
C ALA A 148 21.32 11.75 -6.23
N TRP A 149 20.46 11.39 -5.27
CA TRP A 149 19.94 10.03 -5.12
C TRP A 149 19.10 9.62 -6.32
N LEU A 150 18.16 10.47 -6.75
CA LEU A 150 17.29 10.20 -7.89
C LEU A 150 18.09 10.03 -9.18
N THR A 151 19.05 10.93 -9.41
CA THR A 151 19.98 10.87 -10.54
C THR A 151 20.79 9.56 -10.56
N ALA A 152 21.07 8.97 -9.39
CA ALA A 152 21.82 7.72 -9.25
C ALA A 152 20.95 6.44 -9.24
N HIS A 153 19.65 6.52 -9.00
CA HIS A 153 18.79 5.35 -8.74
C HIS A 153 17.47 5.27 -9.56
N GLN A 154 17.13 6.26 -10.39
CA GLN A 154 16.05 6.10 -11.38
C GLN A 154 16.31 4.88 -12.28
N GLY A 155 15.26 4.10 -12.55
CA GLY A 155 15.33 2.85 -13.32
C GLY A 155 16.12 1.71 -12.65
N ARG A 156 16.52 1.84 -11.37
CA ARG A 156 17.27 0.82 -10.62
C ARG A 156 16.49 0.33 -9.41
N GLU A 157 16.76 -0.91 -9.00
CA GLU A 157 16.21 -1.47 -7.77
C GLU A 157 16.82 -0.77 -6.55
N ALA A 158 15.95 -0.39 -5.61
CA ALA A 158 16.32 0.20 -4.33
C ALA A 158 15.35 -0.22 -3.22
N LEU A 159 15.74 0.06 -1.97
CA LEU A 159 14.98 -0.15 -0.75
C LEU A 159 14.32 1.15 -0.30
N PHE A 160 13.00 1.13 -0.12
CA PHE A 160 12.18 2.29 0.25
C PHE A 160 11.46 2.08 1.59
N PRO A 161 11.38 3.07 2.48
CA PRO A 161 10.65 2.96 3.74
C PRO A 161 9.14 2.94 3.49
N PHE A 162 8.45 1.90 3.97
CA PHE A 162 6.99 1.78 3.83
C PHE A 162 6.28 2.49 5.00
N TRP A 163 6.05 3.79 4.85
CA TRP A 163 5.59 4.66 5.95
C TRP A 163 4.24 4.29 6.62
N PRO A 164 3.22 3.72 5.95
CA PRO A 164 1.96 3.35 6.60
C PRO A 164 2.06 2.36 7.76
N VAL A 165 3.16 1.61 7.85
CA VAL A 165 3.40 0.63 8.94
C VAL A 165 4.66 0.93 9.73
N ALA A 166 5.17 2.16 9.61
CA ALA A 166 6.23 2.66 10.48
C ALA A 166 5.75 2.74 11.94
N ARG A 167 6.69 2.64 12.88
CA ARG A 167 6.46 2.66 14.33
C ARG A 167 7.35 3.69 15.02
N ARG A 168 6.99 4.08 16.23
CA ARG A 168 7.83 4.90 17.12
C ARG A 168 8.73 3.98 17.94
N VAL A 169 9.98 4.38 18.14
CA VAL A 169 10.87 3.76 19.12
C VAL A 169 10.50 4.29 20.51
N THR A 170 10.23 3.39 21.46
CA THR A 170 9.66 3.75 22.78
C THR A 170 10.71 3.88 23.89
N ALA A 171 11.87 3.25 23.73
CA ALA A 171 12.98 3.33 24.69
C ALA A 171 14.31 3.52 23.97
N GLU A 172 15.28 4.14 24.65
CA GLU A 172 16.63 4.34 24.11
C GLU A 172 17.38 3.00 23.99
N ALA A 173 18.14 2.85 22.90
CA ALA A 173 19.02 1.70 22.68
C ALA A 173 20.44 2.19 22.38
N ALA A 174 21.43 1.72 23.15
CA ALA A 174 22.82 2.11 22.98
C ALA A 174 23.43 1.54 21.69
N ALA A 175 24.45 2.21 21.16
CA ALA A 175 25.32 1.61 20.15
C ALA A 175 25.94 0.31 20.69
N GLY A 176 26.04 -0.71 19.84
CA GLY A 176 26.38 -2.08 20.25
C GLY A 176 25.18 -2.91 20.77
N GLY A 177 24.00 -2.31 20.97
CA GLY A 177 22.78 -3.05 21.29
C GLY A 177 22.22 -3.80 20.08
N THR A 178 21.62 -4.97 20.29
CA THR A 178 21.02 -5.83 19.23
C THR A 178 19.49 -5.84 19.25
N THR A 179 18.87 -4.90 19.98
CA THR A 179 17.41 -4.85 20.18
C THR A 179 16.89 -3.42 20.18
N VAL A 180 15.70 -3.19 19.62
CA VAL A 180 15.00 -1.89 19.62
C VAL A 180 13.56 -2.08 20.13
N GLN A 181 13.14 -1.27 21.11
CA GLN A 181 11.76 -1.27 21.61
C GLN A 181 10.87 -0.38 20.76
N LEU A 182 9.72 -0.91 20.34
CA LEU A 182 8.75 -0.23 19.50
C LEU A 182 7.45 0.05 20.25
N ASP A 183 6.64 0.95 19.69
CA ASP A 183 5.28 1.23 20.15
C ASP A 183 4.28 0.20 19.58
N THR A 184 3.20 -0.07 20.31
CA THR A 184 2.20 -1.06 19.91
C THR A 184 0.76 -0.65 20.23
N VAL A 185 -0.07 -0.62 19.18
CA VAL A 185 -1.49 -0.93 19.28
C VAL A 185 -1.84 -1.92 18.16
N THR A 186 -1.81 -3.22 18.49
CA THR A 186 -2.26 -4.35 17.64
C THR A 186 -1.77 -4.36 16.19
N ASP A 187 -0.67 -5.08 15.93
CA ASP A 187 0.14 -4.93 14.70
C ASP A 187 0.30 -6.26 13.91
N PRO A 188 0.13 -6.29 12.57
CA PRO A 188 0.49 -7.43 11.73
C PRO A 188 2.00 -7.73 11.67
N LEU A 189 2.88 -6.74 11.88
CA LEU A 189 4.34 -6.98 12.03
C LEU A 189 4.64 -7.99 13.15
N MET A 190 3.75 -8.07 14.14
CA MET A 190 3.85 -8.97 15.29
C MET A 190 3.16 -10.33 15.09
N ARG A 191 2.38 -10.57 14.02
CA ARG A 191 1.55 -11.80 13.88
C ARG A 191 2.28 -13.00 13.27
N ALA A 192 3.50 -13.28 13.74
CA ALA A 192 4.29 -14.45 13.36
C ALA A 192 3.84 -15.77 14.05
N THR A 193 2.57 -16.17 13.86
CA THR A 193 2.03 -17.46 14.36
C THR A 193 1.32 -18.29 13.29
N GLN A 194 1.97 -18.46 12.13
CA GLN A 194 1.69 -19.61 11.28
C GLN A 194 2.97 -20.13 10.61
N THR A 195 3.26 -21.42 10.82
CA THR A 195 4.43 -22.09 10.25
C THR A 195 4.06 -22.66 8.90
N GLU A 196 4.53 -22.04 7.82
CA GLU A 196 5.18 -22.75 6.70
C GLU A 196 5.85 -21.76 5.71
N THR A 197 7.17 -21.89 5.57
CA THR A 197 8.01 -21.34 4.47
C THR A 197 7.91 -19.84 4.12
N LEU A 198 8.72 -19.04 4.83
CA LEU A 198 9.47 -17.85 4.35
C LEU A 198 8.72 -16.54 3.98
N ASP A 199 9.37 -15.44 4.35
CA ASP A 199 9.27 -14.05 3.86
C ASP A 199 8.04 -13.19 4.19
N ASN A 200 7.02 -13.69 4.90
CA ASN A 200 5.93 -12.81 5.37
C ASN A 200 6.36 -11.97 6.59
N TRP A 201 7.15 -10.93 6.30
CA TRP A 201 7.03 -9.59 6.87
C TRP A 201 7.52 -9.39 8.34
N GLY A 202 8.03 -10.43 9.01
CA GLY A 202 8.60 -10.36 10.38
C GLY A 202 10.14 -10.32 10.47
N GLN A 203 10.85 -10.30 9.34
CA GLN A 203 12.31 -10.31 9.22
C GLN A 203 12.75 -9.50 7.99
N GLY A 204 13.97 -8.98 7.97
CA GLY A 204 14.53 -8.25 6.81
C GLY A 204 14.95 -6.81 7.10
N PRO A 205 15.27 -6.01 6.06
CA PRO A 205 15.84 -4.69 6.23
C PRO A 205 14.82 -3.66 6.76
N ALA A 206 15.29 -2.75 7.62
CA ALA A 206 14.53 -1.61 8.11
C ALA A 206 15.41 -0.36 8.23
N LEU A 207 14.77 0.81 8.22
CA LEU A 207 15.38 2.11 8.41
C LEU A 207 14.99 2.66 9.78
N ILE A 208 15.99 3.08 10.55
CA ILE A 208 15.79 3.91 11.74
C ILE A 208 16.11 5.35 11.35
N LEU A 209 15.13 6.24 11.51
CA LEU A 209 15.23 7.68 11.29
C LEU A 209 15.08 8.41 12.63
N ALA A 210 16.19 8.96 13.14
CA ALA A 210 16.23 9.72 14.38
C ALA A 210 15.52 11.09 14.24
N PRO A 211 15.06 11.71 15.34
CA PRO A 211 14.34 12.99 15.29
C PRO A 211 15.16 14.19 14.76
N ASP A 212 16.49 14.13 14.81
CA ASP A 212 17.40 15.14 14.24
C ASP A 212 17.70 14.91 12.75
N GLY A 213 17.16 13.86 12.15
CA GLY A 213 17.37 13.49 10.75
C GLY A 213 18.48 12.46 10.52
N ASP A 214 19.13 11.95 11.56
CA ASP A 214 20.14 10.89 11.41
C ASP A 214 19.51 9.56 10.99
N VAL A 215 20.18 8.81 10.11
CA VAL A 215 19.65 7.59 9.48
C VAL A 215 20.57 6.39 9.68
N GLN A 216 19.98 5.23 9.94
CA GLN A 216 20.71 3.97 10.01
C GLN A 216 19.86 2.81 9.45
N GLN A 217 20.46 1.98 8.59
CA GLN A 217 19.87 0.69 8.22
C GLN A 217 20.09 -0.32 9.35
N VAL A 218 19.10 -1.16 9.61
CA VAL A 218 19.23 -2.39 10.41
C VAL A 218 18.59 -3.57 9.66
N THR A 219 18.90 -4.79 10.09
CA THR A 219 18.23 -6.02 9.61
C THR A 219 17.58 -6.70 10.82
N VAL A 220 16.27 -6.94 10.75
CA VAL A 220 15.49 -7.62 11.79
C VAL A 220 15.57 -9.13 11.60
N THR A 221 15.80 -9.85 12.69
CA THR A 221 15.85 -11.32 12.75
C THR A 221 14.68 -11.94 13.52
N ALA A 222 14.01 -11.17 14.39
CA ALA A 222 12.74 -11.54 15.01
C ALA A 222 12.01 -10.30 15.57
N PHE A 223 10.71 -10.43 15.80
CA PHE A 223 9.95 -9.55 16.67
C PHE A 223 9.41 -10.34 17.87
N ASP A 224 9.62 -9.84 19.09
CA ASP A 224 8.94 -10.32 20.29
C ASP A 224 7.66 -9.51 20.52
N THR A 225 6.53 -10.21 20.49
CA THR A 225 5.18 -9.64 20.54
C THR A 225 4.68 -9.34 21.95
N ALA A 226 5.41 -9.78 22.98
CA ALA A 226 5.10 -9.59 24.39
C ALA A 226 6.01 -8.53 25.03
N LEU A 227 7.22 -8.34 24.46
CA LEU A 227 8.18 -7.31 24.85
C LEU A 227 8.20 -6.08 23.92
N ASN A 228 7.44 -6.13 22.82
CA ASN A 228 7.36 -5.11 21.77
C ASN A 228 8.71 -4.83 21.09
N GLN A 229 9.52 -5.87 20.91
CA GLN A 229 10.95 -5.75 20.66
C GLN A 229 11.34 -6.26 19.27
N ALA A 230 12.01 -5.45 18.47
CA ALA A 230 12.73 -5.91 17.29
C ALA A 230 14.12 -6.44 17.70
N SER A 231 14.44 -7.68 17.35
CA SER A 231 15.79 -8.25 17.44
C SER A 231 16.53 -8.05 16.12
N LEU A 232 17.81 -7.69 16.20
CA LEU A 232 18.63 -7.32 15.05
C LEU A 232 19.71 -8.36 14.74
N ASP A 233 20.05 -8.50 13.46
CA ASP A 233 21.16 -9.34 12.96
C ASP A 233 22.54 -8.80 13.36
N LEU A 234 22.68 -7.47 13.28
CA LEU A 234 23.90 -6.74 13.60
C LEU A 234 23.65 -5.74 14.73
N PRO A 235 24.64 -5.47 15.59
CA PRO A 235 24.56 -4.41 16.59
C PRO A 235 24.32 -3.03 15.97
N LEU A 236 23.59 -2.18 16.67
CA LEU A 236 23.37 -0.78 16.33
C LEU A 236 24.71 -0.03 16.21
N ALA A 237 24.99 0.57 15.06
CA ALA A 237 26.23 1.33 14.84
C ALA A 237 26.24 2.68 15.58
N ARG A 238 25.07 3.29 15.73
CA ARG A 238 24.80 4.54 16.44
C ARG A 238 23.71 4.31 17.51
N PRO A 239 23.67 5.08 18.61
CA PRO A 239 22.58 4.98 19.57
C PRO A 239 21.25 5.43 18.95
N VAL A 240 20.15 4.82 19.36
CA VAL A 240 18.79 5.15 18.94
C VAL A 240 18.04 5.77 20.11
N VAL A 241 17.48 6.97 19.91
CA VAL A 241 16.71 7.68 20.94
C VAL A 241 15.22 7.35 20.86
N ALA A 242 14.50 7.49 21.97
CA ALA A 242 13.04 7.41 21.97
C ALA A 242 12.42 8.48 21.04
N GLY A 243 11.28 8.17 20.42
CA GLY A 243 10.62 9.02 19.41
C GLY A 243 11.16 8.86 17.97
N SER A 244 12.32 8.21 17.80
CA SER A 244 12.83 7.80 16.47
C SER A 244 11.77 7.02 15.69
N THR A 245 11.81 7.12 14.36
CA THR A 245 10.88 6.41 13.48
C THR A 245 11.54 5.12 12.98
N PHE A 246 10.92 3.98 13.27
CA PHE A 246 11.31 2.69 12.72
C PHE A 246 10.42 2.41 11.50
N ALA A 247 10.98 2.46 10.29
CA ALA A 247 10.26 2.27 9.04
C ALA A 247 10.87 1.09 8.26
N PRO A 248 10.15 -0.02 8.09
CA PRO A 248 10.68 -1.19 7.42
C PRO A 248 10.81 -0.98 5.89
N LEU A 249 11.78 -1.66 5.26
CA LEU A 249 12.24 -1.34 3.89
C LEU A 249 11.75 -2.36 2.84
N VAL A 250 11.19 -1.86 1.73
CA VAL A 250 10.67 -2.66 0.60
C VAL A 250 11.45 -2.47 -0.68
N ARG A 251 11.56 -3.52 -1.50
CA ARG A 251 12.18 -3.43 -2.83
C ARG A 251 11.23 -2.75 -3.82
N GLY A 252 11.77 -1.84 -4.63
CA GLY A 252 11.04 -1.19 -5.72
C GLY A 252 11.97 -0.45 -6.68
N VAL A 253 11.37 0.28 -7.62
CA VAL A 253 12.05 1.09 -8.65
C VAL A 253 11.31 2.42 -8.83
N VAL A 254 12.04 3.53 -8.93
CA VAL A 254 11.49 4.81 -9.42
C VAL A 254 11.52 4.81 -10.96
N PRO A 255 10.39 4.99 -11.66
CA PRO A 255 10.33 4.95 -13.12
C PRO A 255 10.91 6.21 -13.80
N ASP A 256 11.00 6.19 -15.13
CA ASP A 256 11.78 7.10 -16.00
C ASP A 256 11.55 8.63 -15.86
N ALA A 257 10.52 9.10 -15.14
CA ALA A 257 10.27 10.54 -15.01
C ALA A 257 9.61 10.94 -13.68
N THR A 258 10.28 11.82 -12.93
CA THR A 258 9.76 12.45 -11.71
C THR A 258 10.09 13.94 -11.69
N THR A 259 9.10 14.81 -11.43
CA THR A 259 9.27 16.27 -11.50
C THR A 259 9.43 16.90 -10.11
N ALA A 260 10.65 17.30 -9.77
CA ALA A 260 10.93 18.11 -8.59
C ALA A 260 10.31 19.53 -8.67
N ARG A 261 9.85 20.06 -7.54
CA ARG A 261 9.45 21.47 -7.36
C ARG A 261 10.41 22.13 -6.38
N ARG A 262 11.32 22.96 -6.87
CA ARG A 262 12.18 23.80 -6.02
C ARG A 262 11.39 25.06 -5.61
N HIS A 263 11.14 25.23 -4.31
CA HIS A 263 10.43 26.40 -3.77
C HIS A 263 11.38 27.58 -3.52
N CYS A 264 12.62 27.27 -3.19
CA CYS A 264 13.74 28.22 -3.13
C CYS A 264 15.05 27.46 -3.41
N ALA A 265 16.21 28.12 -3.24
CA ALA A 265 17.50 27.47 -3.41
C ALA A 265 17.75 26.30 -2.42
N ALA A 266 17.17 26.37 -1.22
CA ALA A 266 17.35 25.39 -0.15
C ALA A 266 16.25 24.33 -0.09
N ALA A 267 15.02 24.60 -0.53
CA ALA A 267 13.85 23.75 -0.27
C ALA A 267 13.26 23.17 -1.56
N THR A 268 13.09 21.84 -1.58
CA THR A 268 12.52 21.09 -2.71
C THR A 268 11.45 20.12 -2.23
N SER A 269 10.30 20.10 -2.89
CA SER A 269 9.30 19.03 -2.75
C SER A 269 9.19 18.24 -4.05
N GLN A 270 9.02 16.93 -3.96
CA GLN A 270 8.87 16.05 -5.11
C GLN A 270 7.90 14.89 -4.83
N PRO A 271 6.87 14.67 -5.66
CA PRO A 271 6.16 13.40 -5.69
C PRO A 271 7.06 12.32 -6.31
N VAL A 272 7.17 11.19 -5.64
CA VAL A 272 7.93 10.01 -6.09
C VAL A 272 6.94 8.86 -6.23
N GLU A 273 6.77 8.39 -7.47
CA GLU A 273 6.13 7.09 -7.72
C GLU A 273 7.18 5.98 -7.59
N ILE A 274 6.83 4.92 -6.87
CA ILE A 274 7.66 3.75 -6.63
C ILE A 274 6.87 2.53 -7.09
N LEU A 275 7.38 1.81 -8.07
CA LEU A 275 6.87 0.50 -8.45
C LEU A 275 7.47 -0.53 -7.50
N LEU A 276 6.64 -1.16 -6.68
CA LEU A 276 7.06 -2.18 -5.72
C LEU A 276 7.10 -3.56 -6.38
N ASP A 277 7.95 -4.45 -5.85
CA ASP A 277 7.96 -5.86 -6.26
C ASP A 277 6.62 -6.56 -5.92
N GLU A 278 6.26 -7.64 -6.61
CA GLU A 278 4.93 -8.28 -6.54
C GLU A 278 4.65 -9.00 -5.19
N ARG A 279 5.55 -8.93 -4.20
CA ARG A 279 5.45 -9.63 -2.90
C ARG A 279 5.82 -8.74 -1.71
N VAL A 280 5.03 -7.69 -1.47
CA VAL A 280 5.31 -6.70 -0.42
C VAL A 280 4.83 -7.16 0.97
N TRP A 281 3.52 -7.41 1.16
CA TRP A 281 2.90 -8.21 2.24
C TRP A 281 1.68 -8.94 1.68
N GLU A 282 1.22 -9.95 2.40
CA GLU A 282 -0.14 -10.48 2.31
C GLU A 282 -0.89 -10.12 3.61
N TRP A 283 -2.08 -9.53 3.53
CA TRP A 283 -2.94 -9.32 4.70
C TRP A 283 -3.93 -10.49 4.85
N PRO A 284 -3.89 -11.27 5.95
CA PRO A 284 -4.79 -12.40 6.13
C PRO A 284 -6.20 -11.91 6.49
N PHE A 285 -7.17 -12.20 5.62
CA PHE A 285 -8.58 -11.89 5.89
C PHE A 285 -9.24 -13.00 6.71
N THR A 286 -9.87 -12.62 7.82
CA THR A 286 -10.80 -13.48 8.58
C THR A 286 -12.12 -12.72 8.71
N PRO A 287 -13.24 -13.24 8.17
CA PRO A 287 -14.54 -12.57 8.28
C PRO A 287 -15.18 -12.82 9.66
N ASP A 288 -15.76 -11.78 10.26
CA ASP A 288 -16.55 -11.91 11.51
C ASP A 288 -17.82 -12.75 11.30
N LEU A 289 -18.37 -12.70 10.08
CA LEU A 289 -19.66 -13.26 9.72
C LEU A 289 -19.61 -13.81 8.29
N THR A 290 -20.22 -14.98 8.08
CA THR A 290 -20.38 -15.58 6.75
C THR A 290 -21.83 -16.01 6.53
N LEU A 291 -22.26 -16.02 5.28
CA LEU A 291 -23.57 -16.51 4.85
C LEU A 291 -23.34 -17.41 3.63
N GLU A 292 -23.77 -18.68 3.73
CA GLU A 292 -23.35 -19.78 2.82
C GLU A 292 -21.82 -19.94 2.71
N GLY A 293 -21.08 -19.64 3.78
CA GLY A 293 -19.61 -19.66 3.79
C GLY A 293 -18.94 -18.51 3.02
N VAL A 294 -19.70 -17.61 2.40
CA VAL A 294 -19.19 -16.39 1.78
C VAL A 294 -19.15 -15.26 2.83
N PRO A 295 -18.05 -14.47 2.92
CA PRO A 295 -17.95 -13.34 3.84
C PRO A 295 -19.07 -12.32 3.74
N VAL A 296 -19.52 -11.83 4.89
CA VAL A 296 -20.41 -10.66 5.01
C VAL A 296 -19.60 -9.47 5.49
N ILE A 297 -19.64 -8.37 4.74
CA ILE A 297 -19.07 -7.09 5.17
C ILE A 297 -20.02 -6.51 6.24
N VAL A 298 -19.62 -6.62 7.50
CA VAL A 298 -20.41 -6.11 8.65
C VAL A 298 -20.07 -4.66 9.02
N ASP A 299 -18.90 -4.18 8.56
CA ASP A 299 -18.35 -2.86 8.87
C ASP A 299 -19.18 -1.74 8.22
N VAL A 300 -19.48 -0.70 8.99
CA VAL A 300 -20.37 0.40 8.58
C VAL A 300 -19.69 1.26 7.52
N GLU A 301 -20.35 1.43 6.38
CA GLU A 301 -19.86 2.22 5.25
C GLU A 301 -19.92 3.73 5.57
N GLN A 302 -18.98 4.52 5.03
CA GLN A 302 -19.08 5.97 5.18
C GLN A 302 -20.11 6.55 4.21
N TRP A 303 -21.10 7.25 4.78
CA TRP A 303 -22.18 7.93 4.05
C TRP A 303 -21.74 9.18 3.27
N GLN A 304 -20.44 9.48 3.21
CA GLN A 304 -19.88 10.67 2.55
C GLN A 304 -18.63 10.32 1.71
N PRO A 305 -18.62 10.63 0.40
CA PRO A 305 -19.76 11.14 -0.40
C PRO A 305 -20.88 10.08 -0.50
N GLU A 306 -22.07 10.52 -0.91
CA GLU A 306 -23.28 9.68 -0.95
C GLU A 306 -23.06 8.38 -1.77
N PRO A 307 -23.26 7.19 -1.16
CA PRO A 307 -23.13 5.91 -1.86
C PRO A 307 -24.10 5.79 -3.04
N SER A 308 -23.57 5.41 -4.22
CA SER A 308 -24.31 5.45 -5.49
C SER A 308 -24.59 4.07 -6.08
N ILE A 309 -25.71 3.97 -6.82
CA ILE A 309 -26.17 2.75 -7.49
C ILE A 309 -26.32 3.01 -8.99
N GLU A 310 -25.42 2.48 -9.81
CA GLU A 310 -25.56 2.44 -11.27
C GLU A 310 -26.40 1.21 -11.66
N TYR A 311 -27.42 1.37 -12.52
CA TYR A 311 -28.22 0.28 -13.06
C TYR A 311 -27.74 -0.06 -14.48
N ARG A 312 -27.17 -1.25 -14.67
CA ARG A 312 -26.52 -1.68 -15.92
C ARG A 312 -27.22 -2.92 -16.51
N ALA A 313 -28.00 -2.71 -17.56
CA ALA A 313 -28.64 -3.75 -18.36
C ALA A 313 -27.85 -4.05 -19.64
N ARG A 314 -27.79 -5.31 -20.07
CA ARG A 314 -27.20 -5.74 -21.35
C ARG A 314 -28.23 -5.59 -22.47
N ILE A 315 -28.15 -4.48 -23.19
CA ILE A 315 -29.06 -4.17 -24.31
C ILE A 315 -28.37 -4.44 -25.65
N GLU A 316 -28.91 -5.36 -26.45
CA GLU A 316 -28.57 -5.48 -27.88
C GLU A 316 -29.46 -4.50 -28.68
N ARG A 317 -28.83 -3.73 -29.59
CA ARG A 317 -29.51 -2.80 -30.50
C ARG A 317 -29.11 -3.08 -31.94
N ILE A 318 -30.09 -3.33 -32.80
CA ILE A 318 -29.91 -3.49 -34.24
C ILE A 318 -30.61 -2.30 -34.93
N ASP A 319 -29.82 -1.46 -35.60
CA ASP A 319 -30.28 -0.26 -36.27
C ASP A 319 -29.91 -0.32 -37.75
N ASN A 320 -30.92 -0.43 -38.61
CA ASN A 320 -30.75 -0.47 -40.06
C ASN A 320 -30.86 0.92 -40.73
N ARG A 321 -31.05 1.99 -39.96
CA ARG A 321 -31.24 3.38 -40.41
C ARG A 321 -32.42 3.64 -41.36
N LEU A 322 -33.29 2.66 -41.59
CA LEU A 322 -34.46 2.74 -42.46
C LEU A 322 -35.79 2.71 -41.70
N GLY A 323 -35.77 2.33 -40.42
CA GLY A 323 -36.95 2.28 -39.56
C GLY A 323 -36.59 2.44 -38.09
N ARG A 324 -37.53 2.11 -37.20
CA ARG A 324 -37.28 2.10 -35.74
C ARG A 324 -36.19 1.06 -35.42
N PRO A 325 -35.13 1.41 -34.66
CA PRO A 325 -34.14 0.43 -34.24
C PRO A 325 -34.78 -0.64 -33.36
N TRP A 326 -34.41 -1.90 -33.61
CA TRP A 326 -34.75 -3.02 -32.74
C TRP A 326 -33.85 -2.97 -31.50
N ILE A 327 -34.46 -3.10 -30.33
CA ILE A 327 -33.80 -2.97 -29.03
C ILE A 327 -34.36 -4.08 -28.13
N GLN A 328 -33.49 -4.97 -27.64
CA GLN A 328 -33.86 -6.04 -26.71
C GLN A 328 -32.88 -6.07 -25.52
N ARG A 329 -33.43 -6.27 -24.31
CA ARG A 329 -32.63 -6.67 -23.14
C ARG A 329 -32.29 -8.16 -23.24
N VAL A 330 -31.02 -8.47 -23.06
CA VAL A 330 -30.43 -9.81 -23.28
C VAL A 330 -30.08 -10.51 -21.97
N ASP A 331 -29.92 -9.73 -20.89
CA ASP A 331 -29.80 -10.23 -19.53
C ASP A 331 -31.17 -10.41 -18.86
N ASP A 332 -31.37 -11.54 -18.20
CA ASP A 332 -32.61 -11.84 -17.48
C ASP A 332 -32.85 -10.86 -16.33
N ARG A 333 -31.77 -10.38 -15.69
CA ARG A 333 -31.79 -9.33 -14.66
C ARG A 333 -30.64 -8.34 -14.88
N PRO A 334 -30.88 -7.02 -14.77
CA PRO A 334 -29.81 -6.03 -14.84
C PRO A 334 -28.90 -6.13 -13.62
N SER A 335 -27.59 -5.98 -13.82
CA SER A 335 -26.67 -5.79 -12.68
C SER A 335 -26.83 -4.38 -12.11
N ARG A 336 -26.70 -4.29 -10.78
CA ARG A 336 -26.51 -3.04 -10.06
C ARG A 336 -25.02 -2.91 -9.73
N ILE A 337 -24.49 -1.69 -9.77
CA ILE A 337 -23.11 -1.42 -9.34
C ILE A 337 -23.14 -0.41 -8.21
N LEU A 338 -22.66 -0.87 -7.07
CA LEU A 338 -22.70 -0.21 -5.78
C LEU A 338 -21.34 0.44 -5.54
N SER A 339 -21.28 1.77 -5.57
CA SER A 339 -20.05 2.52 -5.27
C SER A 339 -19.99 2.81 -3.78
N ARG A 340 -18.91 2.38 -3.12
CA ARG A 340 -18.73 2.43 -1.66
C ARG A 340 -17.41 3.08 -1.28
N ARG A 341 -17.34 3.55 -0.03
CA ARG A 341 -16.15 4.13 0.60
C ARG A 341 -16.06 3.67 2.05
N TRP A 342 -14.85 3.29 2.45
CA TRP A 342 -14.51 2.98 3.84
C TRP A 342 -13.40 3.90 4.31
N LEU A 343 -13.39 4.16 5.62
CA LEU A 343 -12.30 4.78 6.33
C LEU A 343 -11.98 3.88 7.52
N ALA A 344 -10.74 3.38 7.56
CA ALA A 344 -10.18 2.74 8.72
C ALA A 344 -9.36 3.75 9.54
N ALA A 345 -9.46 3.66 10.86
CA ALA A 345 -8.66 4.44 11.79
C ALA A 345 -8.01 3.49 12.80
N GLY A 346 -6.69 3.60 12.93
CA GLY A 346 -5.84 2.64 13.63
C GLY A 346 -5.47 1.42 12.77
N GLN A 347 -4.30 0.84 13.05
CA GLN A 347 -3.69 -0.23 12.26
C GLN A 347 -4.62 -1.44 12.07
N ALA A 348 -5.11 -2.05 13.14
CA ALA A 348 -5.98 -3.24 13.05
C ALA A 348 -7.26 -3.07 12.20
N ALA A 349 -7.80 -1.85 12.09
CA ALA A 349 -8.92 -1.56 11.19
C ALA A 349 -8.45 -1.49 9.72
N SER A 350 -7.28 -0.88 9.48
CA SER A 350 -6.65 -0.79 8.17
C SER A 350 -6.23 -2.17 7.65
N ASP A 351 -5.64 -3.01 8.51
CA ASP A 351 -5.20 -4.37 8.17
C ASP A 351 -6.36 -5.29 7.78
N ARG A 352 -7.47 -5.19 8.51
CA ARG A 352 -8.73 -5.87 8.20
C ARG A 352 -9.27 -5.45 6.82
N LEU A 353 -9.21 -4.16 6.52
CA LEU A 353 -9.66 -3.58 5.26
C LEU A 353 -8.75 -4.00 4.10
N LEU A 354 -7.43 -3.91 4.26
CA LEU A 354 -6.43 -4.39 3.29
C LEU A 354 -6.59 -5.89 3.02
N GLY A 355 -6.81 -6.69 4.07
CA GLY A 355 -7.08 -8.12 3.97
C GLY A 355 -8.36 -8.42 3.17
N LEU A 356 -9.45 -7.71 3.43
CA LEU A 356 -10.70 -7.84 2.64
C LEU A 356 -10.43 -7.66 1.13
N PHE A 357 -9.57 -6.72 0.76
CA PHE A 357 -9.20 -6.49 -0.64
C PHE A 357 -8.27 -7.56 -1.23
N GLU A 358 -7.30 -8.09 -0.48
CA GLU A 358 -6.54 -9.27 -0.94
C GLU A 358 -7.43 -10.52 -1.10
N TYR A 359 -8.40 -10.72 -0.20
CA TYR A 359 -9.41 -11.77 -0.33
C TYR A 359 -10.24 -11.58 -1.60
N LEU A 360 -10.75 -10.37 -1.88
CA LEU A 360 -11.53 -10.06 -3.09
C LEU A 360 -10.72 -10.37 -4.37
N ALA A 361 -9.42 -10.10 -4.35
CA ALA A 361 -8.47 -10.39 -5.42
C ALA A 361 -8.84 -9.74 -6.77
N GLY A 362 -9.25 -8.47 -6.72
CA GLY A 362 -9.92 -7.82 -7.84
C GLY A 362 -11.30 -8.41 -8.07
N ARG A 363 -11.65 -8.71 -9.32
CA ARG A 363 -13.00 -9.19 -9.70
C ARG A 363 -13.24 -10.69 -9.46
N ILE A 364 -12.46 -11.38 -8.62
CA ILE A 364 -12.56 -12.85 -8.45
C ILE A 364 -13.59 -13.24 -7.39
N ASN A 365 -13.31 -12.99 -6.12
CA ASN A 365 -14.05 -13.59 -5.02
C ASN A 365 -15.32 -12.79 -4.69
N PRO A 366 -16.45 -13.46 -4.39
CA PRO A 366 -17.65 -12.78 -3.97
C PRO A 366 -17.62 -12.42 -2.48
N VAL A 367 -18.43 -11.43 -2.13
CA VAL A 367 -18.80 -11.05 -0.76
C VAL A 367 -20.29 -10.69 -0.72
N TRP A 368 -20.86 -10.71 0.48
CA TRP A 368 -22.14 -10.09 0.78
C TRP A 368 -21.91 -8.66 1.26
N LEU A 369 -22.52 -7.70 0.56
CA LEU A 369 -22.40 -6.27 0.84
C LEU A 369 -23.76 -5.71 1.31
N PRO A 370 -23.85 -5.05 2.48
CA PRO A 370 -25.08 -4.47 2.98
C PRO A 370 -25.56 -3.27 2.15
N ASP A 371 -26.87 -3.04 2.19
CA ASP A 371 -27.56 -1.88 1.59
C ASP A 371 -28.33 -1.11 2.66
N GLU A 372 -27.56 -0.35 3.45
CA GLU A 372 -28.02 0.33 4.67
C GLU A 372 -29.04 1.44 4.38
N PHE A 373 -29.17 1.84 3.11
CA PHE A 373 -30.05 2.92 2.63
C PHE A 373 -31.55 2.55 2.61
N THR A 374 -31.90 1.31 3.00
CA THR A 374 -33.29 0.84 3.07
C THR A 374 -34.05 1.32 4.31
N GLY A 375 -33.35 1.58 5.43
CA GLY A 375 -33.95 2.12 6.67
C GLY A 375 -35.04 1.24 7.30
N LEU A 376 -34.95 -0.08 7.14
CA LEU A 376 -35.97 -1.02 7.60
C LEU A 376 -35.69 -1.58 8.99
N ALA A 377 -36.77 -1.90 9.70
CA ALA A 377 -36.73 -2.46 11.04
C ALA A 377 -37.89 -3.42 11.30
N LEU A 378 -37.71 -4.32 12.27
CA LEU A 378 -38.73 -5.29 12.66
C LEU A 378 -39.98 -4.63 13.24
N ALA A 379 -41.16 -5.14 12.87
CA ALA A 379 -42.44 -4.74 13.42
C ALA A 379 -42.64 -5.30 14.85
N GLN A 380 -42.30 -6.57 15.03
CA GLN A 380 -42.43 -7.35 16.25
C GLN A 380 -41.08 -7.98 16.61
N ALA A 381 -40.94 -8.58 17.79
CA ALA A 381 -39.74 -9.37 18.11
C ALA A 381 -39.81 -10.73 17.42
N GLY A 382 -38.66 -11.28 17.02
CA GLY A 382 -38.52 -12.68 16.61
C GLY A 382 -37.76 -13.46 17.68
N GLY A 383 -38.21 -14.67 17.99
CA GLY A 383 -37.54 -15.59 18.92
C GLY A 383 -36.58 -16.54 18.21
N THR A 384 -35.61 -17.05 18.96
CA THR A 384 -34.71 -18.12 18.51
C THR A 384 -35.54 -19.34 18.09
N GLY A 385 -35.42 -19.76 16.83
CA GLY A 385 -36.19 -20.83 16.23
C GLY A 385 -37.41 -20.40 15.41
N ASP A 386 -37.75 -19.11 15.33
CA ASP A 386 -38.81 -18.63 14.43
C ASP A 386 -38.40 -18.76 12.96
N ASP A 387 -39.34 -19.17 12.11
CA ASP A 387 -39.18 -19.37 10.66
C ASP A 387 -39.47 -18.10 9.84
N HIS A 388 -39.83 -16.98 10.48
CA HIS A 388 -40.21 -15.76 9.80
C HIS A 388 -39.91 -14.47 10.59
N LEU A 389 -39.87 -13.34 9.88
CA LEU A 389 -39.76 -11.99 10.43
C LEU A 389 -40.85 -11.08 9.86
N LEU A 390 -41.37 -10.17 10.68
CA LEU A 390 -42.32 -9.14 10.26
C LEU A 390 -41.63 -7.77 10.18
N LEU A 391 -41.76 -7.07 9.04
CA LEU A 391 -41.19 -5.74 8.81
C LEU A 391 -42.25 -4.63 8.91
N ARG A 392 -41.82 -3.43 9.33
CA ARG A 392 -42.67 -2.21 9.40
C ARG A 392 -42.99 -1.58 8.02
N ARG A 393 -43.02 -2.37 6.95
CA ARG A 393 -43.29 -1.91 5.58
C ARG A 393 -43.77 -3.07 4.69
N ALA A 394 -44.98 -2.98 4.15
CA ALA A 394 -45.51 -3.97 3.19
C ALA A 394 -44.87 -3.88 1.79
N ARG A 395 -44.63 -2.66 1.31
CA ARG A 395 -44.11 -2.42 -0.05
C ARG A 395 -42.59 -2.23 -0.05
N LEU A 396 -41.87 -3.33 -0.25
CA LEU A 396 -40.41 -3.34 -0.41
C LEU A 396 -40.02 -3.10 -1.88
N PRO A 397 -38.76 -2.69 -2.17
CA PRO A 397 -38.24 -2.65 -3.54
C PRO A 397 -38.16 -4.06 -4.17
N TRP A 398 -38.32 -4.15 -5.49
CA TRP A 398 -38.28 -5.41 -6.26
C TRP A 398 -37.05 -6.29 -6.00
N HIS A 399 -35.91 -5.73 -5.58
CA HIS A 399 -34.72 -6.51 -5.27
C HIS A 399 -34.86 -7.36 -3.99
N TRP A 400 -35.92 -7.16 -3.18
CA TRP A 400 -36.28 -8.03 -2.06
C TRP A 400 -37.03 -9.29 -2.50
N GLU A 401 -37.47 -9.35 -3.75
CA GLU A 401 -38.07 -10.53 -4.39
C GLU A 401 -37.00 -11.38 -5.12
N GLU A 402 -35.71 -11.01 -5.05
CA GLU A 402 -34.62 -11.80 -5.62
C GLU A 402 -34.42 -13.12 -4.83
N PRO A 403 -34.54 -14.30 -5.47
CA PRO A 403 -34.38 -15.58 -4.77
C PRO A 403 -32.99 -15.75 -4.15
N GLY A 404 -32.95 -16.16 -2.88
CA GLY A 404 -31.72 -16.27 -2.12
C GLY A 404 -31.18 -14.92 -1.62
N LEU A 405 -32.06 -13.93 -1.42
CA LEU A 405 -31.78 -12.70 -0.67
C LEU A 405 -31.16 -13.06 0.69
N GLY A 406 -30.03 -12.44 1.01
CA GLY A 406 -29.48 -12.44 2.36
C GLY A 406 -29.99 -11.23 3.14
N LEU A 407 -30.13 -11.37 4.45
CA LEU A 407 -30.42 -10.28 5.37
C LEU A 407 -29.36 -10.21 6.46
N LEU A 408 -28.90 -9.01 6.75
CA LEU A 408 -28.10 -8.66 7.91
C LEU A 408 -29.01 -8.06 8.98
N ILE A 409 -28.99 -8.68 10.15
CA ILE A 409 -29.73 -8.28 11.35
C ILE A 409 -28.70 -7.81 12.37
N ARG A 410 -28.95 -6.67 13.02
CA ARG A 410 -28.05 -6.11 14.05
C ARG A 410 -28.80 -5.92 15.39
N PRO A 411 -28.97 -6.98 16.20
CA PRO A 411 -29.68 -6.88 17.48
C PRO A 411 -28.88 -6.04 18.48
N THR A 412 -29.57 -5.19 19.25
CA THR A 412 -28.91 -4.27 20.20
C THR A 412 -28.20 -5.06 21.31
N GLY A 413 -26.88 -4.94 21.39
CA GLY A 413 -26.07 -5.60 22.40
C GLY A 413 -25.68 -7.06 22.09
N GLN A 414 -25.90 -7.53 20.86
CA GLN A 414 -25.44 -8.85 20.38
C GLN A 414 -24.59 -8.69 19.11
N PRO A 415 -23.80 -9.72 18.72
CA PRO A 415 -23.16 -9.77 17.42
C PRO A 415 -24.16 -9.67 16.25
N PRO A 416 -23.74 -9.15 15.08
CA PRO A 416 -24.56 -9.16 13.88
C PRO A 416 -24.80 -10.60 13.39
N VAL A 417 -25.98 -10.85 12.82
CA VAL A 417 -26.39 -12.16 12.30
C VAL A 417 -26.83 -12.03 10.85
N ALA A 418 -26.45 -12.99 10.01
CA ALA A 418 -26.90 -13.10 8.63
C ALA A 418 -27.84 -14.31 8.46
N VAL A 419 -28.97 -14.10 7.78
CA VAL A 419 -29.95 -15.16 7.46
C VAL A 419 -30.41 -15.07 6.01
N HIS A 420 -30.97 -16.17 5.48
CA HIS A 420 -31.58 -16.18 4.15
C HIS A 420 -33.09 -16.02 4.19
N VAL A 421 -33.64 -15.31 3.20
CA VAL A 421 -35.08 -15.22 2.94
C VAL A 421 -35.45 -16.22 1.86
N SER A 422 -36.35 -17.14 2.19
CA SER A 422 -36.92 -18.11 1.25
C SER A 422 -38.06 -17.49 0.44
N ARG A 423 -38.84 -16.57 1.03
CA ARG A 423 -39.92 -15.83 0.36
C ARG A 423 -40.27 -14.52 1.06
N LEU A 424 -40.67 -13.52 0.27
CA LEU A 424 -41.39 -12.32 0.72
C LEU A 424 -42.91 -12.50 0.51
N GLU A 425 -43.71 -12.27 1.55
CA GLU A 425 -45.17 -12.27 1.51
C GLU A 425 -45.75 -10.97 2.12
N ALA A 426 -46.92 -10.54 1.66
CA ALA A 426 -47.61 -9.37 2.21
C ALA A 426 -48.55 -9.79 3.35
N GLU A 427 -48.20 -9.44 4.59
CA GLU A 427 -49.01 -9.74 5.79
C GLU A 427 -50.20 -8.78 5.92
N SER A 428 -50.00 -7.51 5.56
CA SER A 428 -51.04 -6.48 5.55
C SER A 428 -50.68 -5.33 4.59
N GLU A 429 -51.50 -4.26 4.55
CA GLU A 429 -51.14 -3.04 3.81
C GLU A 429 -49.92 -2.30 4.39
N THR A 430 -49.53 -2.59 5.63
CA THR A 430 -48.45 -1.90 6.35
C THR A 430 -47.27 -2.81 6.72
N MET A 431 -47.45 -4.13 6.78
CA MET A 431 -46.41 -5.10 7.15
C MET A 431 -46.13 -6.12 6.04
N ALA A 432 -44.86 -6.47 5.86
CA ALA A 432 -44.43 -7.61 5.06
C ALA A 432 -43.91 -8.72 5.97
N ARG A 433 -44.14 -9.97 5.57
CA ARG A 433 -43.59 -11.17 6.18
C ARG A 433 -42.45 -11.70 5.33
N LEU A 434 -41.30 -11.87 5.96
CA LEU A 434 -40.15 -12.57 5.40
C LEU A 434 -40.20 -13.99 5.92
N LEU A 435 -40.43 -14.98 5.06
CA LEU A 435 -40.16 -16.38 5.41
C LEU A 435 -38.65 -16.61 5.27
N LEU A 436 -38.05 -17.20 6.29
CA LEU A 436 -36.62 -17.51 6.29
C LEU A 436 -36.36 -18.85 5.57
N ALA A 437 -35.11 -19.10 5.18
CA ALA A 437 -34.67 -20.43 4.72
C ALA A 437 -34.25 -21.31 5.91
N ASP A 438 -33.62 -20.70 6.90
CA ASP A 438 -33.18 -21.30 8.16
C ASP A 438 -33.80 -20.51 9.33
N PRO A 439 -34.19 -21.15 10.44
CA PRO A 439 -34.77 -20.45 11.60
C PRO A 439 -33.80 -19.43 12.24
N LEU A 440 -34.36 -18.43 12.93
CA LEU A 440 -33.55 -17.44 13.66
C LEU A 440 -32.60 -18.10 14.68
N PRO A 441 -31.28 -17.81 14.64
CA PRO A 441 -30.33 -18.38 15.59
C PRO A 441 -30.21 -17.62 16.91
N VAL A 442 -30.87 -16.45 17.03
CA VAL A 442 -30.87 -15.58 18.23
C VAL A 442 -32.21 -14.86 18.38
N ASP A 443 -32.52 -14.41 19.59
CA ASP A 443 -33.67 -13.53 19.86
C ASP A 443 -33.41 -12.11 19.35
N VAL A 444 -34.33 -11.58 18.55
CA VAL A 444 -34.21 -10.25 17.90
C VAL A 444 -35.34 -9.32 18.36
N PRO A 445 -35.03 -8.21 19.06
CA PRO A 445 -36.04 -7.26 19.53
C PRO A 445 -36.85 -6.56 18.42
N ALA A 446 -38.10 -6.20 18.75
CA ALA A 446 -38.92 -5.34 17.90
C ALA A 446 -38.22 -3.99 17.65
N GLY A 447 -38.19 -3.53 16.40
CA GLY A 447 -37.49 -2.30 16.02
C GLY A 447 -35.99 -2.46 15.73
N THR A 448 -35.41 -3.67 15.87
CA THR A 448 -34.05 -3.94 15.38
C THR A 448 -33.95 -3.66 13.86
N PRO A 449 -32.88 -2.97 13.40
CA PRO A 449 -32.64 -2.75 11.98
C PRO A 449 -32.43 -4.06 11.20
N VAL A 450 -32.97 -4.10 9.98
CA VAL A 450 -32.80 -5.20 9.02
C VAL A 450 -32.32 -4.62 7.69
N THR A 451 -31.20 -5.12 7.20
CA THR A 451 -30.51 -4.62 6.01
C THR A 451 -30.38 -5.74 4.99
N PRO A 452 -30.75 -5.55 3.72
CA PRO A 452 -30.57 -6.59 2.72
C PRO A 452 -29.10 -6.67 2.30
N LEU A 453 -28.64 -7.89 2.05
CA LEU A 453 -27.30 -8.19 1.57
C LEU A 453 -27.36 -8.45 0.06
N HIS A 454 -26.58 -7.68 -0.72
CA HIS A 454 -26.39 -7.95 -2.14
C HIS A 454 -25.19 -8.88 -2.33
N PHE A 455 -25.37 -9.93 -3.13
CA PHE A 455 -24.29 -10.83 -3.51
C PHE A 455 -23.46 -10.17 -4.62
N VAL A 456 -22.21 -9.80 -4.33
CA VAL A 456 -21.38 -8.95 -5.19
C VAL A 456 -19.94 -9.46 -5.34
N ARG A 457 -19.22 -8.89 -6.29
CA ARG A 457 -17.74 -8.83 -6.37
C ARG A 457 -17.32 -7.40 -6.68
N LEU A 458 -16.03 -7.06 -6.61
CA LEU A 458 -15.54 -5.83 -7.23
C LEU A 458 -15.87 -5.79 -8.73
N ASP A 459 -16.10 -4.61 -9.31
CA ASP A 459 -16.19 -4.38 -10.77
C ASP A 459 -14.88 -3.90 -11.40
N GLN A 460 -13.81 -3.83 -10.59
CA GLN A 460 -12.50 -3.28 -10.93
C GLN A 460 -11.36 -4.20 -10.50
N ASP A 461 -10.30 -4.26 -11.32
CA ASP A 461 -9.03 -4.94 -11.00
C ASP A 461 -7.98 -3.98 -10.41
N ARG A 462 -8.24 -2.66 -10.39
CA ARG A 462 -7.42 -1.63 -9.73
C ARG A 462 -8.19 -1.03 -8.55
N VAL A 463 -7.54 -0.93 -7.41
CA VAL A 463 -8.04 -0.26 -6.20
C VAL A 463 -6.96 0.70 -5.70
N GLU A 464 -7.35 1.83 -5.14
CA GLU A 464 -6.45 2.85 -4.59
C GLU A 464 -6.74 3.07 -3.11
N PHE A 465 -5.69 3.03 -2.30
CA PHE A 465 -5.66 3.10 -0.85
C PHE A 465 -4.98 4.41 -0.46
N THR A 466 -5.76 5.35 0.05
CA THR A 466 -5.33 6.72 0.35
C THR A 466 -5.08 6.83 1.85
N TRP A 467 -3.81 6.82 2.23
CA TRP A 467 -3.39 7.00 3.62
C TRP A 467 -3.24 8.50 3.91
N HIS A 468 -4.15 9.05 4.71
CA HIS A 468 -4.11 10.45 5.14
C HIS A 468 -3.09 10.66 6.27
N THR A 469 -2.83 9.63 7.08
CA THR A 469 -1.75 9.53 8.06
C THR A 469 -1.23 8.09 8.12
N ASP A 470 -0.24 7.83 8.97
CA ASP A 470 0.22 6.50 9.41
C ASP A 470 -0.83 5.73 10.26
N GLU A 471 -2.04 6.28 10.45
CA GLU A 471 -3.16 5.64 11.16
C GLU A 471 -4.50 5.66 10.41
N VAL A 472 -4.67 6.50 9.38
CA VAL A 472 -5.97 6.75 8.74
C VAL A 472 -5.93 6.36 7.26
N LEU A 473 -6.55 5.22 6.94
CA LEU A 473 -6.65 4.66 5.59
C LEU A 473 -8.07 4.87 5.01
N GLU A 474 -8.15 5.46 3.83
CA GLU A 474 -9.36 5.54 3.02
C GLU A 474 -9.28 4.61 1.79
N VAL A 475 -10.37 3.95 1.44
CA VAL A 475 -10.50 3.22 0.15
C VAL A 475 -11.89 3.41 -0.45
N ALA A 476 -11.95 3.62 -1.77
CA ALA A 476 -13.19 3.71 -2.53
C ALA A 476 -13.22 2.64 -3.63
N ALA A 477 -14.31 1.88 -3.69
CA ALA A 477 -14.44 0.74 -4.61
C ALA A 477 -15.88 0.51 -5.07
N ARG A 478 -16.01 -0.10 -6.25
CA ARG A 478 -17.29 -0.36 -6.93
C ARG A 478 -17.55 -1.86 -7.00
N PHE A 479 -18.77 -2.27 -6.65
CA PHE A 479 -19.15 -3.66 -6.52
C PHE A 479 -20.32 -4.01 -7.46
N MET A 480 -20.16 -5.01 -8.32
CA MET A 480 -21.19 -5.47 -9.25
C MET A 480 -22.04 -6.58 -8.61
N THR A 481 -23.37 -6.45 -8.65
CA THR A 481 -24.29 -7.52 -8.24
C THR A 481 -24.30 -8.69 -9.23
N LEU A 482 -24.36 -9.88 -8.65
CA LEU A 482 -24.19 -11.16 -9.33
C LEU A 482 -25.52 -11.92 -9.43
N ALA A 483 -25.71 -12.65 -10.53
CA ALA A 483 -26.81 -13.59 -10.64
C ALA A 483 -26.56 -14.80 -9.72
N ARG A 484 -27.45 -15.02 -8.75
CA ARG A 484 -27.44 -16.23 -7.91
C ARG A 484 -28.10 -17.41 -8.65
N CYS A 485 -27.30 -18.40 -9.03
CA CYS A 485 -27.76 -19.74 -9.41
C CYS A 485 -28.14 -20.54 -8.15
N HIS A 486 -29.21 -20.11 -7.47
CA HIS A 486 -29.61 -20.62 -6.16
C HIS A 486 -29.94 -22.14 -6.19
N PRO A 487 -29.34 -22.99 -5.34
CA PRO A 487 -29.54 -24.44 -5.42
C PRO A 487 -30.98 -24.86 -5.15
N TYR A 488 -31.68 -24.18 -4.24
CA TYR A 488 -33.09 -24.43 -3.94
C TYR A 488 -34.06 -24.06 -5.08
N LEU A 489 -33.59 -23.44 -6.17
CA LEU A 489 -34.38 -23.29 -7.41
C LEU A 489 -34.28 -24.49 -8.36
N ARG A 490 -33.44 -25.50 -8.08
CA ARG A 490 -33.47 -26.81 -8.78
C ARG A 490 -34.50 -27.77 -8.17
N GLY A 491 -35.60 -27.24 -7.64
CA GLY A 491 -36.74 -28.01 -7.14
C GLY A 491 -37.68 -28.46 -8.26
N GLY A 492 -37.31 -29.52 -8.99
CA GLY A 492 -38.19 -30.18 -9.97
C GLY A 492 -37.59 -30.36 -11.36
N GLY A 493 -36.64 -31.28 -11.51
CA GLY A 493 -36.12 -31.69 -12.81
C GLY A 493 -34.81 -32.46 -12.73
N ASP A 494 -34.90 -33.80 -12.71
CA ASP A 494 -33.73 -34.65 -12.95
C ASP A 494 -33.24 -34.45 -14.39
N ILE A 495 -32.00 -33.97 -14.54
CA ILE A 495 -31.26 -34.02 -15.80
C ILE A 495 -29.88 -34.60 -15.48
N PRO A 496 -29.60 -35.86 -15.83
CA PRO A 496 -28.32 -36.50 -15.53
C PRO A 496 -27.25 -36.15 -16.58
N PHE A 497 -26.20 -35.45 -16.15
CA PHE A 497 -24.87 -35.41 -16.80
C PHE A 497 -23.79 -35.12 -15.74
#